data_AF-A0A847FBL2-F1
#
_entry.id   AF-A0A847FBL2-F1
#
_cell.length_a   1.000
_cell.length_b   1.000
_cell.length_c   1.000
_cell.angle_alpha   90.00
_cell.angle_beta   90.00
_cell.angle_gamma   90.00
#
_symmetry.space_group_name_H-M   'P 1'
#
loop_
_entity.id
_entity.type
_entity.pdbx_description
1 polymer ?
#
loop_
_entity_poly.entity_id
_entity_poly.type
_entity_poly.pdbx_seq_one_letter_code
_entity_poly.pdbx_strand_id
1 'polypeptide(L)' 'MNYIRYAYRNAVGYGLLEQDTVIPLEGSYFETFKRTHERLCLDQVRLLAPCVPQKALCIGINYR' A
#
# COMPACT_ATOMS: atom_id res chain seq x y z
N MET A 1 7.04 9.42 -0.78
CA MET A 1 6.34 8.75 0.34
C MET A 1 5.41 7.73 -0.31
N ASN A 2 5.73 6.43 -0.25
CA ASN A 2 5.04 5.41 -1.04
C ASN A 2 4.14 4.58 -0.14
N TYR A 3 2.83 4.82 -0.18
CA TYR A 3 1.86 3.98 0.51
C TYR A 3 1.51 2.78 -0.37
N ILE A 4 1.51 1.60 0.24
CA ILE A 4 1.23 0.35 -0.44
C ILE A 4 0.14 -0.42 0.30
N ARG A 5 -0.54 -1.27 -0.46
CA ARG A 5 -1.37 -2.36 0.07
C ARG A 5 -0.67 -3.67 -0.27
N TYR A 6 -0.55 -4.55 0.70
CA TYR A 6 0.20 -5.79 0.54
C TYR A 6 -0.52 -6.96 1.21
N ALA A 7 -0.19 -8.17 0.77
CA ALA A 7 -0.55 -9.41 1.46
C ALA A 7 0.67 -10.01 2.15
N TYR A 8 0.49 -10.43 3.40
CA TYR A 8 1.52 -11.08 4.22
C TYR A 8 0.85 -12.06 5.18
N ARG A 9 1.36 -13.30 5.26
CA ARG A 9 0.84 -14.37 6.15
C ARG A 9 -0.70 -14.51 6.14
N ASN A 10 -1.30 -14.54 4.96
CA ASN A 10 -2.76 -14.62 4.74
C ASN A 10 -3.59 -13.41 5.22
N ALA A 11 -2.96 -12.31 5.63
CA ALA A 11 -3.61 -11.04 5.92
C ALA A 11 -3.31 -10.01 4.82
N VAL A 12 -4.25 -9.10 4.59
CA VAL A 12 -4.05 -7.93 3.73
C VAL A 12 -3.96 -6.71 4.62
N GLY A 13 -2.94 -5.90 4.40
CA GLY A 13 -2.68 -4.70 5.20
C GLY A 13 -2.19 -3.55 4.35
N TYR A 14 -2.04 -2.42 5.01
CA TYR A 14 -1.45 -1.21 4.44
C TYR A 14 -0.07 -0.98 5.04
N GLY A 15 0.81 -0.36 4.26
CA GLY A 15 2.20 -0.16 4.64
C GLY A 15 2.79 1.08 4.01
N LEU A 16 3.86 1.58 4.62
CA LEU A 16 4.74 2.56 4.00
C LEU A 16 5.95 1.82 3.42
N LEU A 17 6.23 2.01 2.13
CA LEU A 17 7.41 1.49 1.46
C LEU A 17 8.53 2.54 1.50
N GLU A 18 9.57 2.23 2.25
CA GLU A 18 10.81 3.01 2.34
C GLU A 18 11.95 2.13 1.79
N GLN A 19 12.44 2.46 0.59
CA GLN A 19 13.38 1.62 -0.17
C GLN A 19 12.81 0.20 -0.36
N ASP A 20 13.42 -0.81 0.27
CA ASP A 20 12.99 -2.21 0.23
C ASP A 20 12.37 -2.66 1.57
N THR A 21 12.03 -1.72 2.46
CA THR A 21 11.38 -2.00 3.75
C THR A 21 9.93 -1.54 3.73
N VAL A 22 9.05 -2.44 4.13
CA VAL A 22 7.63 -2.18 4.37
C VAL A 22 7.42 -2.00 5.87
N ILE A 23 6.91 -0.83 6.25
CA ILE A 23 6.48 -0.53 7.62
C ILE A 23 4.96 -0.71 7.66
N PRO A 24 4.43 -1.75 8.33
CA PRO A 24 2.99 -1.96 8.47
C PRO A 24 2.31 -0.79 9.15
N LEU A 25 1.09 -0.48 8.69
CA LEU A 25 0.21 0.49 9.28
C LEU A 25 -0.95 -0.22 9.98
N GLU A 26 -1.26 0.24 11.19
CA GLU A 26 -2.54 -0.05 11.83
C GLU A 26 -3.59 0.91 11.25
N GLY A 27 -4.62 0.35 10.60
CA GLY A 27 -5.65 1.13 9.91
C GLY A 27 -5.35 1.36 8.43
N SER A 28 -6.01 2.35 7.85
CA SER A 28 -5.94 2.68 6.43
C SER A 28 -5.29 4.05 6.24
N TYR A 29 -4.39 4.17 5.25
CA TYR A 29 -3.81 5.48 4.92
C TYR A 29 -4.81 6.44 4.25
N PHE A 30 -6.03 5.98 3.94
CA PHE A 30 -7.15 6.82 3.52
C PHE A 30 -7.85 7.51 4.71
N GLU A 31 -7.61 7.03 5.94
CA GLU A 31 -8.23 7.53 7.17
C GLU A 31 -7.15 7.82 8.23
N THR A 32 -7.44 7.54 9.50
CA THR A 32 -6.46 7.57 10.58
C THR A 32 -5.64 6.28 10.56
N PHE A 33 -4.32 6.41 10.62
CA PHE A 33 -3.43 5.27 10.75
C PHE A 33 -2.31 5.53 11.76
N LYS A 34 -1.72 4.45 12.25
CA LYS A 34 -0.48 4.49 13.06
C LYS A 34 0.58 3.62 12.42
N ARG A 35 1.82 4.09 12.43
CA ARG A 35 2.96 3.27 12.03
C ARG A 35 3.24 2.27 13.14
N THR A 36 3.38 1.01 12.78
CA THR A 36 3.88 -0.01 13.70
C THR A 36 5.39 0.09 13.81
N HIS A 37 5.97 -0.63 14.78
CA HIS A 37 7.42 -0.81 14.89
C HIS A 37 7.95 -1.97 14.04
N GLU A 38 7.07 -2.74 13.40
CA GLU A 38 7.44 -3.87 12.55
C GLU A 38 8.08 -3.38 11.25
N ARG A 39 9.03 -4.17 10.74
CA ARG A 39 9.70 -3.94 9.47
C ARG A 39 9.75 -5.24 8.69
N LEU A 40 9.10 -5.26 7.55
CA LEU A 40 9.07 -6.38 6.62
C LEU A 40 9.95 -6.06 5.43
N CYS A 41 10.70 -7.04 4.93
CA CYS A 41 11.41 -6.87 3.66
C CYS A 41 10.39 -6.93 2.51
N LEU A 42 10.61 -6.16 1.45
CA LEU A 42 9.70 -6.10 0.31
C LEU A 42 9.50 -7.47 -0.37
N ASP A 43 10.52 -8.31 -0.34
CA ASP A 43 10.49 -9.68 -0.88
C ASP A 43 9.63 -10.67 -0.08
N GLN A 44 9.31 -10.34 1.18
CA GLN A 44 8.48 -11.16 2.07
C GLN A 44 6.99 -10.92 1.87
N VAL A 45 6.62 -9.82 1.20
CA VAL A 45 5.23 -9.41 1.01
C VAL A 45 4.86 -9.46 -0.47
N ARG A 46 3.58 -9.68 -0.74
CA ARG A 46 3.04 -9.54 -2.10
C ARG A 46 2.38 -8.16 -2.24
N LEU A 47 2.91 -7.31 -3.11
CA LEU A 47 2.26 -6.05 -3.46
C LEU A 47 0.91 -6.30 -4.15
N LEU A 48 -0.09 -5.52 -3.73
CA LEU A 48 -1.43 -5.49 -4.31
C LEU A 48 -1.68 -4.12 -4.94
N ALA A 49 -2.80 -3.98 -5.67
CA ALA A 49 -3.29 -2.67 -6.06
C ALA A 49 -3.47 -1.79 -4.80
N PRO A 50 -3.06 -0.51 -4.84
CA PRO A 50 -2.96 0.34 -3.65
C PRO A 50 -4.31 0.48 -2.94
N CYS A 51 -5.42 0.44 -3.68
CA CYS A 51 -6.76 0.45 -3.11
C CYS A 51 -7.66 -0.62 -3.74
N VAL A 52 -8.86 -0.77 -3.17
CA VAL A 52 -9.98 -1.46 -3.83
C VAL A 52 -10.80 -0.38 -4.52
N PRO A 53 -10.65 -0.17 -5.84
CA PRO A 53 -11.38 0.87 -6.54
C PRO A 53 -12.88 0.51 -6.60
N GLN A 54 -13.76 1.47 -6.34
CA GLN A 54 -15.18 1.30 -6.61
C GLN A 54 -15.53 1.60 -8.07
N LYS A 55 -14.82 2.55 -8.67
CA LYS A 55 -14.97 2.98 -10.07
C LYS A 55 -13.60 3.38 -10.62
N ALA A 56 -13.41 3.24 -11.92
CA ALA A 56 -12.25 3.76 -12.65
C ALA A 56 -12.74 4.63 -13.81
N LEU A 57 -12.37 5.91 -13.82
CA LEU A 57 -12.68 6.85 -14.89
C LEU A 57 -11.37 7.17 -15.64
N CYS A 58 -11.42 7.15 -16.97
CA CYS A 58 -10.25 7.34 -17.81
C CYS A 58 -10.48 8.48 -18.81
N ILE A 59 -9.44 9.28 -19.06
CA ILE A 59 -9.46 10.40 -20.01
C ILE A 59 -8.45 10.13 -21.13
N GLY A 60 -8.89 10.21 -22.39
CA GLY A 60 -8.02 10.07 -23.57
C GLY A 60 -7.42 11.40 -24.02
N ILE A 61 -6.31 11.33 -24.77
CA ILE A 61 -5.68 12.48 -25.45
C ILE A 61 -5.29 13.61 -24.46
N ASN A 62 -4.65 13.26 -23.34
CA ASN A 62 -4.28 14.19 -22.26
C ASN A 62 -2.76 14.48 -22.18
N TYR A 63 -2.06 14.38 -23.31
CA TYR A 63 -0.63 14.70 -23.44
C TYR A 63 -0.42 15.65 -24.62
N ARG A 64 0.57 16.53 -24.51
CA ARG A 64 1.03 17.41 -25.61
C ARG A 64 2.37 16.91 -26.14
#